data_AF-A0AAF0E8A3-F1
#
_entry.id   AF-A0AAF0E8A3-F1
#
_cell.length_a   1.000
_cell.length_b   1.000
_cell.length_c   1.000
_cell.angle_alpha   90.00
_cell.angle_beta   90.00
_cell.angle_gamma   90.00
#
_symmetry.space_group_name_H-M   'P 1'
#
loop_
_entity.id
_entity.type
_entity.pdbx_description
1 polymer ?
#
loop_
_entity_poly.entity_id
_entity_poly.type
_entity_poly.pdbx_seq_one_letter_code
_entity_poly.pdbx_strand_id
1 'polypeptide(L)'
;MFATVARQSSASMAFSALHKQYVTNLYRRFLRNSLNWRIRRDTWRADAAYIRAQFEYNRNVRNPRELATIFTKAEEELASRQHPDPYRPPTFPRMFTDEEKAESLKDQNV
;
A
#
# COMPACT_ATOMS: atom_id res chain seq x y z
N MET A 1 15.33 -8.18 -50.19
CA MET A 1 14.17 -7.80 -49.36
C MET A 1 14.19 -8.66 -48.11
N PHE A 2 14.67 -8.17 -46.96
CA PHE A 2 14.49 -8.86 -45.67
C PHE A 2 14.33 -7.85 -44.54
N ALA A 3 13.44 -8.21 -43.61
CA ALA A 3 12.70 -7.36 -42.70
C ALA A 3 13.52 -6.83 -41.51
N THR A 4 13.20 -5.60 -41.10
CA THR A 4 13.60 -4.99 -39.84
C THR A 4 12.82 -5.61 -38.66
N VAL A 5 13.51 -6.27 -37.74
CA VAL A 5 12.93 -6.71 -36.45
C VAL A 5 12.94 -5.52 -35.48
N ALA A 6 11.75 -5.09 -35.07
CA ALA A 6 11.58 -4.04 -34.07
C ALA A 6 12.01 -4.53 -32.68
N ARG A 7 12.98 -3.84 -32.08
CA ARG A 7 13.45 -4.07 -30.71
C ARG A 7 12.50 -3.38 -29.72
N GLN A 8 11.52 -4.10 -29.20
CA GLN A 8 10.65 -3.60 -28.13
C GLN A 8 10.53 -4.66 -27.03
N SER A 9 11.25 -4.52 -25.90
CA SER A 9 11.15 -5.54 -24.83
C SER A 9 11.52 -5.11 -23.40
N SER A 10 12.34 -4.08 -23.15
CA SER A 10 12.72 -3.73 -21.76
C SER A 10 11.72 -2.81 -21.06
N ALA A 11 11.21 -1.79 -21.76
CA ALA A 11 10.33 -0.78 -21.16
C ALA A 11 8.95 -1.37 -20.75
N SER A 12 8.31 -2.16 -21.61
CA SER A 12 7.00 -2.79 -21.31
C SER A 12 7.06 -3.71 -20.08
N MET A 13 8.15 -4.47 -19.96
CA MET A 13 8.41 -5.33 -18.80
C MET A 13 8.58 -4.50 -17.52
N ALA A 14 9.32 -3.40 -17.58
CA ALA A 14 9.50 -2.50 -16.43
C ALA A 14 8.18 -1.87 -15.97
N PHE A 15 7.33 -1.40 -16.89
CA PHE A 15 6.01 -0.86 -16.55
C PHE A 15 5.11 -1.91 -15.87
N SER A 16 5.12 -3.16 -16.37
CA SER A 16 4.35 -4.24 -15.75
C SER A 16 4.86 -4.59 -14.34
N ALA A 17 6.17 -4.54 -14.11
CA ALA A 17 6.79 -4.80 -12.82
C ALA A 17 6.47 -3.70 -11.80
N LEU A 18 6.58 -2.43 -12.20
CA LEU A 18 6.22 -1.28 -11.37
C LEU A 18 4.73 -1.30 -11.00
N HIS A 19 3.86 -1.60 -11.97
CA HIS A 19 2.44 -1.76 -11.73
C HIS A 19 2.15 -2.88 -10.71
N LYS A 20 2.75 -4.06 -10.90
CA LYS A 20 2.64 -5.18 -9.96
C LYS A 20 3.10 -4.80 -8.57
N GLN A 21 4.25 -4.13 -8.44
CA GLN A 21 4.77 -3.65 -7.16
C GLN A 21 3.79 -2.68 -6.49
N TYR A 22 3.26 -1.70 -7.24
CA TYR A 22 2.30 -0.73 -6.75
C TYR A 22 1.02 -1.41 -6.23
N VAL A 23 0.40 -2.29 -7.03
CA VAL A 23 -0.81 -3.03 -6.63
C VAL A 23 -0.53 -3.91 -5.41
N THR A 24 0.63 -4.58 -5.37
CA THR A 24 1.00 -5.42 -4.21
C THR A 24 1.16 -4.56 -2.95
N ASN A 25 1.76 -3.38 -3.06
CA ASN A 25 1.90 -2.44 -1.95
C ASN A 25 0.54 -1.90 -1.49
N LEU A 26 -0.34 -1.53 -2.42
CA LEU A 26 -1.70 -1.08 -2.12
C LEU A 26 -2.48 -2.16 -1.36
N TYR A 27 -2.45 -3.41 -1.86
CA TYR A 27 -3.08 -4.55 -1.20
C TYR A 27 -2.56 -4.78 0.23
N ARG A 28 -1.22 -4.72 0.43
CA ARG A 28 -0.62 -4.83 1.77
C ARG A 28 -1.08 -3.71 2.70
N ARG A 29 -1.21 -2.48 2.21
CA ARG A 29 -1.71 -1.33 3.00
C ARG A 29 -3.15 -1.56 3.44
N PHE A 30 -4.03 -2.02 2.55
CA PHE A 30 -5.42 -2.36 2.89
C PHE A 30 -5.50 -3.44 3.98
N LEU A 31 -4.75 -4.53 3.85
CA LEU A 31 -4.74 -5.60 4.86
C LEU A 31 -4.22 -5.12 6.22
N ARG A 32 -3.16 -4.31 6.24
CA ARG A 32 -2.62 -3.72 7.47
C ARG A 32 -3.61 -2.77 8.11
N ASN A 33 -4.27 -1.92 7.31
CA ASN A 33 -5.28 -1.00 7.82
C ASN A 33 -6.47 -1.77 8.43
N SER A 34 -7.00 -2.78 7.74
CA SER A 34 -8.05 -3.65 8.29
C SER A 34 -7.61 -4.33 9.59
N LEU A 35 -6.35 -4.76 9.68
CA LEU A 35 -5.81 -5.36 10.90
C LEU A 35 -5.72 -4.36 12.07
N ASN A 36 -5.41 -3.09 11.79
CA ASN A 36 -5.37 -2.06 12.84
C ASN A 36 -6.74 -1.84 13.49
N TRP A 37 -7.82 -1.95 12.72
CA TRP A 37 -9.19 -1.83 13.25
C TRP A 37 -9.68 -3.11 13.95
N ARG A 38 -9.24 -4.29 13.52
CA ARG A 38 -9.76 -5.59 13.96
C ARG A 38 -8.75 -6.30 14.87
N ILE A 39 -9.00 -6.26 16.18
CA ILE A 39 -8.17 -6.95 17.18
C ILE A 39 -8.25 -8.49 17.02
N ARG A 40 -9.46 -9.03 16.80
CA ARG A 40 -9.70 -10.47 16.68
C ARG A 40 -9.35 -10.99 15.29
N ARG A 41 -8.61 -12.11 15.23
CA ARG A 41 -8.16 -12.71 13.96
C ARG A 41 -9.27 -13.36 13.15
N ASP A 42 -10.29 -13.91 13.79
CA ASP A 42 -11.40 -14.57 13.08
C ASP A 42 -12.21 -13.59 12.25
N THR A 43 -12.55 -12.44 12.85
CA THR A 43 -13.26 -11.38 12.14
C THR A 43 -12.38 -10.70 11.10
N TRP A 44 -11.08 -10.56 11.35
CA TRP A 44 -10.13 -10.03 10.37
C TRP A 44 -10.00 -10.91 9.12
N ARG A 45 -10.05 -12.25 9.25
CA ARG A 45 -10.00 -13.15 8.08
C ARG A 45 -11.16 -12.94 7.12
N ALA A 46 -12.36 -12.65 7.64
CA ALA A 46 -13.52 -12.31 6.81
C ALA A 46 -13.29 -11.02 6.01
N ASP A 47 -12.73 -9.97 6.65
CA ASP A 47 -12.37 -8.73 5.94
C ASP A 47 -11.27 -8.95 4.91
N ALA A 48 -10.25 -9.74 5.25
CA ALA A 48 -9.16 -10.04 4.33
C ALA A 48 -9.68 -10.77 3.07
N ALA A 49 -10.63 -11.69 3.24
CA ALA A 49 -11.30 -12.36 2.12
C ALA A 49 -12.11 -11.37 1.27
N TYR A 50 -12.84 -10.44 1.91
CA TYR A 50 -13.57 -9.38 1.22
C TYR A 50 -12.63 -8.47 0.42
N ILE A 51 -11.54 -7.99 1.03
CA ILE A 51 -10.53 -7.17 0.36
C ILE A 51 -9.95 -7.94 -0.84
N ARG A 52 -9.62 -9.21 -0.67
CA ARG A 52 -9.14 -10.05 -1.78
C ARG A 52 -10.14 -10.13 -2.91
N ALA A 53 -11.42 -10.36 -2.62
CA ALA A 53 -12.48 -10.44 -3.63
C ALA A 53 -12.59 -9.13 -4.44
N GLN A 54 -12.47 -7.97 -3.78
CA GLN A 54 -12.48 -6.67 -4.46
C GLN A 54 -11.30 -6.51 -5.44
N PHE A 55 -10.10 -6.98 -5.05
CA PHE A 55 -8.93 -6.94 -5.94
C PHE A 55 -9.04 -7.93 -7.10
N GLU A 56 -9.56 -9.14 -6.87
CA GLU A 56 -9.76 -10.14 -7.93
C GLU A 56 -10.84 -9.69 -8.93
N TYR A 57 -11.90 -9.01 -8.48
CA TYR A 57 -12.91 -8.42 -9.37
C TYR A 57 -12.31 -7.45 -10.40
N ASN A 58 -11.32 -6.65 -9.98
CA ASN A 58 -10.68 -5.65 -10.83
C ASN A 58 -9.42 -6.17 -11.56
N ARG A 59 -9.13 -7.47 -11.50
CA ARG A 59 -7.87 -8.04 -12.02
C ARG A 59 -7.70 -7.92 -13.54
N ASN A 60 -8.80 -7.95 -14.29
CA ASN A 60 -8.78 -8.03 -15.75
C ASN A 60 -9.02 -6.67 -16.45
N VAL A 61 -8.95 -5.55 -15.72
CA VAL A 61 -9.12 -4.22 -16.31
C VAL A 61 -7.88 -3.87 -17.14
N ARG A 62 -8.08 -3.63 -18.44
CA ARG A 62 -7.00 -3.32 -19.41
C ARG A 62 -6.93 -1.85 -19.78
N ASN A 63 -8.02 -1.10 -19.61
CA ASN A 63 -8.06 0.31 -19.97
C ASN A 63 -7.28 1.14 -18.92
N PRO A 64 -6.22 1.88 -19.32
CA PRO A 64 -5.40 2.64 -18.39
C PRO A 64 -6.15 3.78 -17.70
N ARG A 65 -7.17 4.38 -18.35
CA ARG A 65 -7.97 5.46 -17.74
C ARG A 65 -8.85 4.92 -16.62
N GLU A 66 -9.49 3.78 -16.85
CA GLU A 66 -10.29 3.08 -15.84
C GLU A 66 -9.42 2.60 -14.67
N LEU A 67 -8.20 2.11 -14.94
CA LEU A 67 -7.26 1.76 -13.87
C LEU A 67 -6.91 2.96 -12.99
N ALA A 68 -6.64 4.11 -13.60
CA ALA A 68 -6.33 5.33 -12.85
C ALA A 68 -7.50 5.74 -11.94
N THR A 69 -8.74 5.71 -12.44
CA THR A 69 -9.91 6.05 -11.61
C THR A 69 -10.13 5.06 -10.47
N ILE A 70 -9.92 3.76 -10.72
CA ILE A 70 -9.98 2.72 -9.67
C ILE A 70 -8.93 2.98 -8.59
N PHE A 71 -7.69 3.34 -8.98
CA PHE A 71 -6.64 3.62 -8.02
C PHE A 71 -6.92 4.87 -7.19
N THR A 72 -7.36 5.96 -7.81
CA THR A 72 -7.75 7.18 -7.08
C THR A 72 -8.83 6.87 -6.04
N LYS A 73 -9.90 6.17 -6.46
CA LYS A 73 -10.98 5.75 -5.55
C LYS A 73 -10.47 4.86 -4.41
N ALA A 74 -9.58 3.91 -4.71
CA ALA A 74 -9.02 3.02 -3.70
C ALA A 74 -8.12 3.78 -2.70
N GLU A 75 -7.36 4.77 -3.14
CA GLU A 75 -6.55 5.60 -2.26
C GLU A 75 -7.41 6.51 -1.37
N GLU A 76 -8.49 7.09 -1.90
CA GLU A 76 -9.47 7.86 -1.14
C GLU A 76 -10.18 7.00 -0.07
N GLU A 77 -10.60 5.79 -0.43
CA GLU A 77 -11.20 4.83 0.51
C GLU A 77 -10.21 4.42 1.61
N LEU A 78 -8.94 4.21 1.25
CA LEU A 78 -7.90 3.86 2.21
C LEU A 78 -7.60 5.03 3.17
N ALA A 79 -7.54 6.26 2.65
CA ALA A 79 -7.27 7.46 3.44
C ALA A 79 -8.42 7.76 4.42
N SER A 80 -9.67 7.69 3.95
CA SER A 80 -10.85 7.94 4.78
C SER A 80 -11.03 6.92 5.92
N ARG A 81 -10.53 5.70 5.74
CA ARG A 81 -10.62 4.61 6.72
C ARG A 81 -9.33 4.36 7.47
N GLN A 82 -8.37 5.27 7.42
CA GLN A 82 -7.08 5.06 8.08
C GLN A 82 -7.24 5.15 9.61
N HIS A 83 -6.71 4.17 10.33
CA HIS A 83 -6.73 4.21 11.80
C HIS A 83 -5.84 5.37 12.31
N PRO A 84 -6.30 6.20 13.27
CA PRO A 84 -5.54 7.36 13.75
C PRO A 84 -4.20 6.99 14.39
N ASP A 85 -4.14 5.85 15.09
CA ASP A 85 -2.89 5.32 15.67
C ASP A 85 -2.63 3.88 15.20
N PRO A 86 -1.97 3.68 14.03
CA PRO A 86 -1.74 2.35 13.49
C PRO A 86 -0.71 1.56 14.32
N TYR A 87 -0.92 0.25 14.47
CA TYR A 87 -0.01 -0.61 15.24
C TYR A 87 1.42 -0.57 14.70
N ARG A 88 2.39 -0.34 15.59
CA ARG A 88 3.83 -0.43 15.31
C ARG A 88 4.48 -1.45 16.25
N PRO A 89 5.34 -2.36 15.73
CA PRO A 89 6.09 -3.28 16.57
C PRO A 89 6.99 -2.52 17.56
N PRO A 90 7.21 -3.04 18.78
CA PRO A 90 8.02 -2.37 19.81
C PRO A 90 9.50 -2.21 19.43
N THR A 91 10.02 -3.09 18.57
CA THR A 91 11.40 -3.03 18.06
C THR A 91 11.59 -1.91 17.03
N PHE A 92 10.50 -1.41 16.44
CA PHE A 92 10.59 -0.26 15.55
C PHE A 92 10.86 0.97 16.41
N PRO A 93 11.89 1.78 16.14
CA PRO A 93 12.14 2.97 16.93
C PRO A 93 10.87 3.82 16.92
N ARG A 94 10.34 4.13 18.10
CA ARG A 94 9.47 5.30 18.22
C ARG A 94 10.40 6.44 17.83
N MET A 95 10.23 6.96 16.62
CA MET A 95 10.72 8.29 16.33
C MET A 95 10.03 9.15 17.38
N PHE A 96 10.72 9.40 18.49
CA PHE A 96 10.48 10.59 19.28
C PHE A 96 10.39 11.69 18.22
N THR A 97 9.29 12.45 18.19
CA THR A 97 9.17 13.52 17.20
C THR A 97 10.44 14.37 17.29
N ASP A 98 10.90 14.98 16.19
CA ASP A 98 12.15 15.76 16.24
C ASP A 98 12.10 16.82 17.37
N GLU A 99 10.88 17.26 17.70
CA GLU A 99 10.51 18.11 18.84
C GLU A 99 10.76 17.44 20.19
N GLU A 100 10.20 16.24 20.41
CA GLU A 100 10.42 15.47 21.63
C GLU A 100 11.92 15.19 21.82
N LYS A 101 12.65 14.82 20.76
CA LYS A 101 14.10 14.56 20.79
C LYS A 101 14.91 15.78 21.20
N ALA A 102 14.50 16.96 20.76
CA ALA A 102 15.10 18.21 21.20
C ALA A 102 14.83 18.51 22.68
N GLU A 103 13.72 18.07 23.24
CA GLU A 103 13.36 18.25 24.64
C GLU A 103 14.12 17.28 25.57
N SER A 104 14.19 15.99 25.24
CA SER A 104 14.98 15.01 26.00
C SER A 104 16.48 15.34 26.08
N LEU A 105 17.05 15.97 25.04
CA LEU A 105 18.46 16.37 25.06
C LEU A 105 18.73 17.53 26.01
N LYS A 106 17.73 18.39 26.28
CA LYS A 106 17.87 19.51 27.23
C LYS A 106 17.92 19.01 28.67
N ASP A 107 17.15 17.98 28.99
CA ASP A 107 17.09 17.39 30.34
C ASP A 107 18.34 16.57 30.69
N GLN A 108 19.10 16.11 29.71
CA GLN A 108 20.32 15.31 29.92
C GLN A 108 21.57 16.13 30.26
N ASN A 109 21.50 17.47 30.17
CA ASN A 109 22.67 18.34 30.31
C ASN A 109 22.65 19.20 31.60
N VAL A 110 22.02 18.66 32.66
CA VAL A 110 22.00 19.22 34.02
C VAL A 110 22.93 18.42 34.93
#